data_AF-A0A7X7W1D4-F1
#
_entry.id   AF-A0A7X7W1D4-F1
#
_cell.length_a   1.000
_cell.length_b   1.000
_cell.length_c   1.000
_cell.angle_alpha   90.00
_cell.angle_beta   90.00
_cell.angle_gamma   90.00
#
_symmetry.space_group_name_H-M   'P 1'
#
loop_
_entity.id
_entity.type
_entity.pdbx_description
1 polymer ?
#
loop_
_entity_poly.entity_id
_entity_poly.type
_entity_poly.pdbx_seq_one_letter_code
_entity_poly.pdbx_strand_id
1 'polypeptide(L)'
;MKKLKNKLLDILLLPVRLHDGLTDRRATLIAGIVVVGAIDFLGTDVKYTMALTRELFFGKLVPDIVYNASMAVLVLLVLGLVDVICTCVPLFDISRYFKRKEAQFIANTGIKAGEQEPPVRPTAARVMKVYILSHFLIVPVSMILNYVFSLDFIDKSSPIVQNLLLVVYMLIMVWGAAVLTRGINAIFRFNVLFRRFIFLVVFTWQFIFGMVFDILIINWLMQLFR
;
A
#
# COMPACT_ATOMS: atom_id res chain seq x y z
N MET A 1 19.75 -5.57 -23.82
CA MET A 1 18.64 -4.70 -23.36
C MET A 1 17.61 -5.40 -22.46
N LYS A 2 17.00 -6.54 -22.84
CA LYS A 2 15.99 -7.23 -22.01
C LYS A 2 16.44 -7.56 -20.57
N LYS A 3 17.69 -8.02 -20.39
CA LYS A 3 18.26 -8.34 -19.06
C LYS A 3 18.36 -7.11 -18.14
N LEU A 4 18.73 -5.96 -18.71
CA LEU A 4 18.88 -4.69 -17.98
C LEU A 4 17.51 -4.13 -17.59
N LYS A 5 16.54 -4.17 -18.52
CA LYS A 5 15.14 -3.82 -18.26
C LYS A 5 14.54 -4.66 -17.14
N ASN A 6 14.73 -5.98 -17.18
CA ASN A 6 14.20 -6.86 -16.13
C ASN A 6 14.86 -6.59 -14.77
N LYS A 7 16.17 -6.33 -14.75
CA LYS A 7 16.89 -5.96 -13.52
C LYS A 7 16.40 -4.63 -12.93
N LEU A 8 16.15 -3.62 -13.76
CA LEU A 8 15.59 -2.34 -13.33
C LEU A 8 14.17 -2.49 -12.79
N LEU A 9 13.32 -3.27 -13.47
CA LEU A 9 11.98 -3.56 -12.98
C LEU A 9 12.05 -4.31 -11.64
N ASP A 10 12.93 -5.29 -11.48
CA ASP A 10 13.10 -6.03 -10.22
C ASP A 10 13.53 -5.13 -9.06
N ILE A 11 14.35 -4.11 -9.32
CA ILE A 11 14.72 -3.12 -8.29
C ILE A 11 13.53 -2.20 -7.98
N LEU A 12 12.87 -1.68 -9.02
CA LEU A 12 11.82 -0.67 -8.85
C LEU A 12 10.51 -1.26 -8.33
N LEU A 13 10.11 -2.45 -8.78
CA LEU A 13 8.78 -3.02 -8.50
C LEU A 13 8.83 -4.26 -7.61
N LEU A 14 9.98 -4.53 -6.99
CA LEU A 14 10.35 -5.80 -6.35
C LEU A 14 10.45 -6.98 -7.33
N PRO A 15 11.38 -7.92 -7.11
CA PRO A 15 11.52 -9.10 -7.95
C PRO A 15 10.34 -10.07 -7.77
N VAL A 16 9.88 -10.64 -8.88
CA VAL A 16 8.74 -11.60 -8.91
C VAL A 16 8.94 -12.77 -7.94
N ARG A 17 10.19 -13.22 -7.78
CA ARG A 17 10.56 -14.33 -6.88
C ARG A 17 10.20 -14.08 -5.41
N LEU A 18 10.23 -12.82 -4.95
CA LEU A 18 9.82 -12.49 -3.58
C LEU A 18 8.32 -12.70 -3.38
N HIS A 19 7.52 -12.44 -4.41
CA HIS A 19 6.07 -12.68 -4.37
C HIS A 19 5.73 -14.18 -4.47
N ASP A 20 6.45 -14.93 -5.31
CA ASP A 20 6.26 -16.38 -5.43
C ASP A 20 6.62 -17.14 -4.13
N GLY A 21 7.60 -16.63 -3.37
CA GLY A 21 8.01 -17.19 -2.08
C GLY A 21 7.07 -16.89 -0.90
N LEU A 22 5.97 -16.16 -1.11
CA LEU A 22 5.04 -15.81 -0.04
C LEU A 22 4.27 -17.05 0.45
N THR A 23 4.51 -17.40 1.72
CA THR A 23 3.80 -18.48 2.41
C THR A 23 2.49 -17.99 3.03
N ASP A 24 1.58 -18.90 3.37
CA ASP A 24 0.32 -18.56 4.08
C ASP A 24 0.49 -18.50 5.62
N ARG A 25 1.73 -18.36 6.12
CA ARG A 25 2.01 -18.29 7.56
C ARG A 25 1.30 -17.10 8.22
N ARG A 26 0.46 -17.36 9.23
CA ARG A 26 -0.32 -16.32 9.92
C ARG A 26 0.54 -15.34 10.70
N ALA A 27 1.62 -15.80 11.35
CA ALA A 27 2.49 -14.96 12.16
C ALA A 27 3.10 -13.78 11.37
N THR A 28 3.60 -14.02 10.16
CA THR A 28 4.20 -12.95 9.34
C THR A 28 3.13 -12.01 8.77
N LEU A 29 1.89 -12.47 8.61
CA LEU A 29 0.77 -11.63 8.22
C LEU A 29 0.39 -10.67 9.37
N ILE A 30 0.24 -11.21 10.58
CA ILE A 30 -0.07 -10.42 11.78
C ILE A 30 1.02 -9.39 12.03
N ALA A 31 2.30 -9.79 12.01
CA ALA A 31 3.41 -8.85 12.16
C ALA A 31 3.38 -7.74 11.11
N GLY A 32 3.09 -8.08 9.85
CA GLY A 32 2.96 -7.09 8.78
C GLY A 32 1.79 -6.13 8.96
N ILE A 33 0.63 -6.61 9.43
CA ILE A 33 -0.52 -5.77 9.75
C ILE A 33 -0.17 -4.75 10.84
N VAL A 34 0.54 -5.19 11.89
CA VAL A 34 1.00 -4.29 12.96
C VAL A 34 1.95 -3.22 12.41
N VAL A 35 2.87 -3.60 11.52
CA VAL A 35 3.80 -2.65 10.90
C VAL A 35 3.06 -1.63 10.03
N VAL A 36 2.10 -2.06 9.21
CA VAL A 36 1.28 -1.15 8.40
C VAL A 36 0.50 -0.20 9.30
N GLY A 37 -0.16 -0.70 10.35
CA GLY A 37 -0.87 0.15 11.30
C GLY A 37 0.03 1.17 12.00
N ALA A 38 1.29 0.80 12.30
CA ALA A 38 2.27 1.73 12.84
C ALA A 38 2.63 2.83 11.84
N ILE A 39 2.77 2.48 10.57
CA ILE A 39 3.03 3.43 9.48
C ILE A 39 1.83 4.37 9.31
N ASP A 40 0.61 3.85 9.32
CA ASP A 40 -0.61 4.64 9.16
C ASP A 40 -0.82 5.59 10.34
N PHE A 41 -0.58 5.11 11.57
CA PHE A 41 -0.73 5.90 12.79
C PHE A 41 0.32 7.01 12.89
N LEU A 42 1.58 6.68 12.63
CA LEU A 42 2.66 7.67 12.69
C LEU A 42 2.63 8.62 11.49
N GLY A 43 2.06 8.16 10.37
CA GLY A 43 2.08 8.86 9.10
C GLY A 43 3.47 8.87 8.46
N THR A 44 3.54 9.42 7.24
CA THR A 44 4.81 9.67 6.54
C THR A 44 5.26 11.13 6.62
N ASP A 45 4.40 12.02 7.13
CA ASP A 45 4.72 13.42 7.38
C ASP A 45 5.27 13.61 8.80
N VAL A 46 6.57 13.88 8.88
CA VAL A 46 7.31 14.10 10.13
C VAL A 46 6.72 15.24 10.96
N LYS A 47 6.17 16.29 10.33
CA LYS A 47 5.56 17.41 11.05
C LYS A 47 4.26 16.99 11.72
N TYR A 48 3.42 16.26 11.00
CA TYR A 48 2.20 15.70 11.55
C TYR A 48 2.52 14.77 12.73
N THR A 49 3.48 13.85 12.58
CA THR A 49 3.89 12.95 13.67
C THR A 49 4.37 13.71 14.91
N MET A 50 5.17 14.77 14.71
CA MET A 50 5.69 15.58 15.80
C MET A 50 4.59 16.39 16.50
N ALA A 51 3.67 16.99 15.73
CA ALA A 51 2.52 17.71 16.26
C ALA A 51 1.58 16.78 17.05
N LEU A 52 1.25 15.62 16.48
CA LEU A 52 0.46 14.57 17.09
C LEU A 52 1.08 14.11 18.42
N THR A 53 2.38 13.82 18.44
CA THR A 53 3.07 13.40 19.66
C THR A 53 3.04 14.49 20.73
N ARG A 54 3.17 15.76 20.31
CA ARG A 54 3.10 16.90 21.22
C ARG A 54 1.70 17.05 21.82
N GLU A 55 0.66 16.96 21.00
CA GLU A 55 -0.73 17.09 21.43
C GLU A 55 -1.17 15.96 22.37
N LEU A 56 -0.75 14.74 22.07
CA LEU A 56 -1.16 13.54 22.82
C LEU A 56 -0.40 13.33 24.13
N PHE A 57 0.86 13.77 24.23
CA PHE A 57 1.72 13.37 25.34
C PHE A 57 2.37 14.53 26.10
N PHE A 58 2.61 15.68 25.46
CA PHE A 58 3.33 16.77 26.11
C PHE A 58 2.37 17.71 26.86
N GLY A 59 2.68 17.98 28.13
CA GLY A 59 1.88 18.90 28.97
C GLY A 59 0.58 18.30 29.51
N LYS A 60 0.35 17.00 29.31
CA LYS A 60 -0.81 16.24 29.82
C LYS A 60 -0.51 15.67 31.21
N LEU A 61 -1.56 15.36 31.98
CA LEU A 61 -1.42 14.68 33.27
C LEU A 61 -1.02 13.21 33.05
N VAL A 62 -0.35 12.61 34.04
CA VAL A 62 0.10 11.21 33.96
C VAL A 62 -1.04 10.22 33.62
N PRO A 63 -2.25 10.33 34.19
CA PRO A 63 -3.36 9.45 33.81
C PRO A 63 -3.76 9.58 32.33
N ASP A 64 -3.72 10.79 31.77
CA ASP A 64 -4.06 11.04 30.38
C ASP A 64 -2.98 10.51 29.44
N ILE A 65 -1.70 10.64 29.82
CA ILE A 65 -0.57 10.06 29.08
C ILE A 65 -0.70 8.54 29.01
N VAL A 66 -1.02 7.87 30.13
CA VAL A 66 -1.21 6.41 30.16
C VAL A 66 -2.41 5.99 29.31
N TYR A 67 -3.53 6.74 29.41
CA TYR A 67 -4.70 6.49 28.56
C TYR A 67 -4.36 6.63 27.08
N ASN A 68 -3.74 7.74 26.68
CA ASN A 68 -3.35 8.01 25.30
C ASN A 68 -2.35 6.98 24.77
N ALA A 69 -1.39 6.54 25.58
CA ALA A 69 -0.46 5.47 25.20
C ALA A 69 -1.20 4.14 24.95
N SER A 70 -2.13 3.78 25.83
CA SER A 70 -2.94 2.56 25.64
C SER A 70 -3.85 2.65 24.42
N MET A 71 -4.46 3.81 24.17
CA MET A 71 -5.32 4.07 23.02
C MET A 71 -4.51 4.07 21.73
N ALA A 72 -3.29 4.61 21.72
CA ALA A 72 -2.39 4.59 20.57
C ALA A 72 -2.11 3.15 20.10
N VAL A 73 -1.85 2.22 21.02
CA VAL A 73 -1.65 0.81 20.67
C VAL A 73 -2.92 0.23 20.03
N LEU A 74 -4.10 0.52 20.58
CA LEU A 74 -5.35 0.01 20.03
C LEU A 74 -5.66 0.60 18.65
N VAL A 75 -5.53 1.92 18.50
CA VAL A 75 -5.75 2.63 17.23
C VAL A 75 -4.79 2.14 16.16
N LEU A 76 -3.51 1.95 16.48
CA LEU A 76 -2.51 1.38 15.57
C LEU A 76 -2.94 0.00 15.06
N LEU A 77 -3.37 -0.90 15.94
CA LEU A 77 -3.84 -2.23 15.56
C LEU A 77 -5.08 -2.17 14.68
N VAL A 78 -6.03 -1.27 14.99
CA VAL A 78 -7.25 -1.08 14.19
C VAL A 78 -6.92 -0.51 12.81
N LEU A 79 -6.07 0.51 12.72
CA LEU A 79 -5.64 1.12 11.46
C LEU A 79 -5.03 0.09 10.53
N GLY A 80 -4.03 -0.65 11.00
CA GLY A 80 -3.37 -1.66 10.17
C GLY A 80 -4.31 -2.77 9.73
N LEU A 81 -5.24 -3.18 10.59
CA LEU A 81 -6.22 -4.20 10.26
C LEU A 81 -7.22 -3.70 9.20
N VAL A 82 -7.75 -2.50 9.39
CA VAL A 82 -8.69 -1.87 8.45
C VAL A 82 -8.01 -1.63 7.11
N ASP A 83 -6.82 -1.03 7.10
CA ASP A 83 -6.09 -0.77 5.86
C ASP A 83 -5.81 -2.05 5.08
N VAL A 84 -5.13 -3.02 5.70
CA VAL A 84 -4.74 -4.25 5.01
C VAL A 84 -5.97 -5.03 4.52
N ILE A 85 -7.03 -5.16 5.33
CA ILE A 85 -8.22 -5.93 4.96
C ILE A 85 -9.04 -5.20 3.90
N CYS A 86 -9.38 -3.93 4.12
CA CYS A 86 -10.22 -3.17 3.20
C CYS A 86 -9.51 -2.86 1.89
N THR A 87 -8.17 -2.80 1.88
CA THR A 87 -7.41 -2.73 0.63
C THR A 87 -7.37 -4.09 -0.08
N CYS A 88 -7.04 -5.17 0.63
CA CYS A 88 -6.66 -6.43 -0.04
C CYS A 88 -7.81 -7.39 -0.33
N VAL A 89 -8.86 -7.41 0.50
CA VAL A 89 -9.99 -8.34 0.29
C VAL A 89 -10.76 -7.98 -1.00
N PRO A 90 -11.14 -6.71 -1.24
CA PRO A 90 -11.79 -6.33 -2.49
C PRO A 90 -10.91 -6.58 -3.71
N LEU A 91 -9.61 -6.27 -3.62
CA LEU A 91 -8.66 -6.54 -4.70
C LEU A 91 -8.52 -8.04 -4.99
N PHE A 92 -8.53 -8.89 -3.96
CA PHE A 92 -8.51 -10.34 -4.12
C PHE A 92 -9.77 -10.83 -4.83
N ASP A 93 -10.96 -10.39 -4.40
CA ASP A 93 -12.23 -10.81 -4.98
C ASP A 93 -12.38 -10.36 -6.43
N ILE A 94 -12.02 -9.11 -6.73
CA ILE A 94 -12.00 -8.58 -8.09
C ILE A 94 -10.99 -9.35 -8.96
N SER A 95 -9.78 -9.60 -8.45
CA SER A 95 -8.77 -10.39 -9.18
C SER A 95 -9.26 -11.82 -9.46
N ARG A 96 -9.89 -12.47 -8.47
CA ARG A 96 -10.48 -13.80 -8.63
C ARG A 96 -11.59 -13.80 -9.67
N TYR A 97 -12.43 -12.77 -9.69
CA TYR A 97 -13.47 -12.60 -10.71
C TYR A 97 -12.87 -12.44 -12.11
N PHE A 98 -11.89 -11.56 -12.28
CA PHE A 98 -11.20 -11.36 -13.56
C PHE A 98 -10.51 -12.63 -14.03
N LYS A 99 -9.92 -13.43 -13.13
CA LYS A 99 -9.26 -14.68 -13.51
C LYS A 99 -10.25 -15.71 -14.08
N ARG A 100 -11.47 -15.78 -13.54
CA ARG A 100 -12.55 -16.61 -14.10
C ARG A 100 -12.98 -16.12 -15.49
N LYS A 101 -13.10 -14.81 -15.67
CA LYS A 101 -13.44 -14.20 -16.98
C LYS A 101 -12.34 -14.39 -18.02
N GLU A 102 -11.08 -14.32 -17.62
CA GLU A 102 -9.94 -14.65 -18.48
C GLU A 102 -10.02 -16.10 -18.98
N ALA A 103 -10.24 -17.06 -18.08
CA ALA A 103 -10.36 -18.47 -18.46
C ALA A 103 -11.50 -18.71 -19.46
N GLN A 104 -12.66 -18.07 -19.24
CA GLN A 104 -13.80 -18.13 -20.15
C GLN A 104 -13.49 -17.49 -21.52
N PHE A 105 -12.81 -16.34 -21.53
CA PHE A 105 -12.40 -15.67 -22.76
C PHE A 105 -11.44 -16.53 -23.59
N ILE A 106 -10.45 -17.15 -22.95
CA ILE A 106 -9.49 -18.05 -23.62
C ILE A 106 -10.21 -19.28 -24.18
N ALA A 107 -11.15 -19.87 -23.43
CA ALA A 107 -11.93 -21.02 -23.89
C ALA A 107 -12.78 -20.68 -25.13
N ASN A 108 -13.36 -19.47 -25.17
CA ASN A 108 -14.25 -19.06 -26.26
C ASN A 108 -13.51 -18.56 -27.52
N THR A 109 -12.34 -17.96 -27.36
CA THR A 109 -11.61 -17.32 -28.48
C THR A 109 -10.41 -18.10 -28.99
N GLY A 110 -9.92 -19.09 -28.22
CA GLY A 110 -8.72 -19.85 -28.56
C GLY A 110 -7.40 -19.03 -28.49
N ILE A 111 -7.46 -17.75 -28.11
CA ILE A 111 -6.28 -16.88 -28.00
C ILE A 111 -5.48 -17.26 -26.75
N LYS A 112 -4.59 -18.24 -26.89
CA LYS A 112 -3.55 -18.53 -25.89
C LYS A 112 -2.48 -17.44 -25.96
N ALA A 113 -2.69 -16.32 -25.29
CA ALA A 113 -1.63 -15.33 -25.20
C ALA A 113 -0.59 -15.76 -24.13
N GLY A 114 0.52 -16.32 -24.64
CA GLY A 114 1.76 -16.59 -23.93
C GLY A 114 1.76 -17.82 -23.02
N GLU A 115 2.96 -18.39 -22.77
CA GLU A 115 3.22 -19.46 -21.81
C GLU A 115 2.65 -19.09 -20.43
N GLN A 116 1.51 -19.68 -20.08
CA GLN A 116 0.91 -19.54 -18.76
C GLN A 116 1.38 -20.71 -17.91
N GLU A 117 2.35 -20.47 -17.04
CA GLU A 117 2.61 -21.39 -15.94
C GLU A 117 1.36 -21.49 -15.02
N PRO A 118 1.09 -22.64 -14.40
CA PRO A 118 -0.09 -22.83 -13.56
C PRO A 118 -0.13 -21.78 -12.42
N PRO A 119 -1.32 -21.25 -12.07
CA PRO A 119 -1.44 -20.25 -11.02
C PRO A 119 -0.97 -20.83 -9.69
N VAL A 120 -0.14 -20.07 -8.97
CA VAL A 120 0.20 -20.39 -7.59
C VAL A 120 -1.07 -20.15 -6.77
N ARG A 121 -1.56 -21.16 -6.04
CA ARG A 121 -2.84 -21.14 -5.31
C ARG A 121 -3.15 -19.75 -4.71
N PRO A 122 -4.04 -18.95 -5.35
CA PRO A 122 -4.23 -17.56 -4.94
C PRO A 122 -5.05 -17.52 -3.65
N THR A 123 -4.49 -16.91 -2.61
CA THR A 123 -5.15 -16.69 -1.32
C THR A 123 -5.17 -15.20 -0.98
N ALA A 124 -6.21 -14.75 -0.28
CA ALA A 124 -6.29 -13.35 0.18
C ALA A 124 -5.10 -12.98 1.07
N ALA A 125 -4.63 -13.92 1.91
CA ALA A 125 -3.46 -13.75 2.76
C ALA A 125 -2.18 -13.42 1.96
N ARG A 126 -2.00 -13.98 0.76
CA ARG A 126 -0.86 -13.63 -0.10
C ARG A 126 -0.98 -12.25 -0.70
N VAL A 127 -2.19 -11.84 -1.12
CA VAL A 127 -2.45 -10.46 -1.59
C VAL A 127 -2.16 -9.45 -0.47
N MET A 128 -2.60 -9.74 0.76
CA MET A 128 -2.28 -8.93 1.94
C MET A 128 -0.77 -8.82 2.17
N LYS A 129 -0.03 -9.92 2.02
CA LYS A 129 1.44 -9.88 2.15
C LYS A 129 2.13 -9.10 1.03
N VAL A 130 1.61 -9.14 -0.19
CA VAL A 130 2.11 -8.29 -1.29
C VAL A 130 1.92 -6.82 -0.93
N TYR A 131 0.76 -6.46 -0.41
CA TYR A 131 0.45 -5.11 0.03
C TYR A 131 1.35 -4.64 1.18
N ILE A 132 1.55 -5.47 2.20
CA ILE A 132 2.50 -5.21 3.28
C ILE A 132 3.91 -5.03 2.70
N LEU A 133 4.32 -5.87 1.75
CA LEU A 133 5.64 -5.77 1.12
C LEU A 133 5.80 -4.48 0.30
N SER A 134 4.74 -3.97 -0.34
CA SER A 134 4.80 -2.68 -1.02
C SER A 134 5.02 -1.52 -0.06
N HIS A 135 4.52 -1.60 1.19
CA HIS A 135 4.78 -0.58 2.21
C HIS A 135 6.26 -0.44 2.53
N PHE A 136 7.00 -1.56 2.63
CA PHE A 136 8.44 -1.53 2.87
C PHE A 136 9.25 -0.84 1.77
N LEU A 137 8.71 -0.74 0.55
CA LEU A 137 9.38 -0.04 -0.55
C LEU A 137 8.96 1.43 -0.62
N ILE A 138 7.66 1.70 -0.56
CA ILE A 138 7.09 3.02 -0.84
C ILE A 138 7.25 3.95 0.36
N VAL A 139 7.00 3.45 1.57
CA VAL A 139 6.96 4.28 2.79
C VAL A 139 8.29 4.95 3.09
N PRO A 140 9.46 4.27 3.03
CA PRO A 140 10.74 4.94 3.26
C PRO A 140 11.00 6.07 2.26
N VAL A 141 10.61 5.89 0.99
CA VAL A 141 10.78 6.92 -0.04
C VAL A 141 9.88 8.12 0.24
N SER A 142 8.61 7.88 0.57
CA SER A 142 7.68 8.94 0.96
C SER A 142 8.17 9.69 2.21
N MET A 143 8.69 8.98 3.21
CA MET A 143 9.20 9.60 4.43
C MET A 143 10.43 10.47 4.16
N ILE A 144 11.38 10.00 3.34
CA ILE A 144 12.56 10.79 2.94
C ILE A 144 12.12 12.06 2.20
N LEU A 145 11.16 11.96 1.28
CA LEU A 145 10.69 13.13 0.53
C LEU A 145 9.97 14.12 1.42
N ASN A 146 9.07 13.68 2.31
CA ASN A 146 8.41 14.56 3.27
C ASN A 146 9.42 15.23 4.23
N TYR A 147 10.47 14.51 4.63
CA TYR A 147 11.54 15.06 5.45
C TYR A 147 12.35 16.14 4.71
N VAL A 148 12.78 15.85 3.48
CA VAL A 148 13.58 16.78 2.66
C VAL A 148 12.77 18.01 2.27
N PHE A 149 11.50 17.83 1.90
CA PHE A 149 10.61 18.88 1.42
C PHE A 149 9.58 19.26 2.47
N SER A 150 9.98 19.40 3.74
CA SER A 150 9.07 19.80 4.81
C SER A 150 8.20 21.02 4.42
N LEU A 151 6.95 21.09 4.91
CA LEU A 151 5.97 22.11 4.50
C LEU A 151 6.49 23.56 4.58
N ASP A 152 7.43 23.89 5.48
CA ASP A 152 7.99 25.26 5.57
C ASP A 152 8.87 25.62 4.37
N PHE A 153 9.51 24.62 3.76
CA PHE A 153 10.26 24.79 2.53
C PHE A 153 9.30 24.98 1.35
N ILE A 154 8.20 24.22 1.32
CA ILE A 154 7.19 24.29 0.25
C ILE A 154 6.50 25.66 0.24
N ASP A 155 6.03 26.14 1.38
CA ASP A 155 5.28 27.41 1.48
C ASP A 155 6.13 28.63 1.10
N LYS A 156 7.45 28.53 1.27
CA LYS A 156 8.42 29.58 0.88
C LYS A 156 9.00 29.37 -0.50
N SER A 157 8.69 28.26 -1.16
CA SER A 157 9.24 27.91 -2.47
C SER A 157 8.45 28.52 -3.63
N SER A 158 9.09 28.57 -4.80
CA SER A 158 8.44 28.98 -6.04
C SER A 158 7.27 28.04 -6.40
N PRO A 159 6.20 28.54 -7.03
CA PRO A 159 5.10 27.71 -7.53
C PRO A 159 5.56 26.55 -8.45
N ILE A 160 6.68 26.71 -9.15
CA ILE A 160 7.27 25.66 -9.99
C ILE A 160 7.74 24.48 -9.13
N VAL A 161 8.38 24.75 -8.00
CA VAL A 161 8.88 23.73 -7.07
C VAL A 161 7.72 23.00 -6.42
N GLN A 162 6.67 23.72 -6.02
CA GLN A 162 5.43 23.14 -5.48
C GLN A 162 4.75 22.20 -6.49
N ASN A 163 4.59 22.65 -7.74
CA ASN A 163 4.01 21.82 -8.80
C ASN A 163 4.87 20.59 -9.13
N LEU A 164 6.19 20.74 -9.16
CA LEU A 164 7.11 19.62 -9.37
C LEU A 164 6.96 18.58 -8.26
N LEU A 165 6.86 19.02 -7.00
CA LEU A 165 6.68 18.13 -5.87
C LEU A 165 5.33 17.39 -5.92
N LEU A 166 4.25 18.07 -6.32
CA LEU A 166 2.95 17.43 -6.55
C LEU A 166 3.05 16.31 -7.58
N VAL A 167 3.76 16.55 -8.69
CA VAL A 167 4.03 15.52 -9.72
C VAL A 167 4.81 14.35 -9.13
N VAL A 168 5.81 14.60 -8.29
CA VAL A 168 6.58 13.55 -7.61
C VAL A 168 5.68 12.70 -6.71
N TYR A 169 4.79 13.31 -5.91
CA TYR A 169 3.85 12.56 -5.08
C TYR A 169 2.88 11.72 -5.91
N MET A 170 2.36 12.26 -7.02
CA MET A 170 1.54 11.47 -7.95
C MET A 170 2.32 10.27 -8.53
N LEU A 171 3.60 10.44 -8.86
CA LEU A 171 4.44 9.35 -9.35
C LEU A 171 4.67 8.26 -8.29
N ILE A 172 4.81 8.63 -7.02
CA ILE A 172 4.94 7.65 -5.91
C ILE A 172 3.65 6.85 -5.77
N MET A 173 2.50 7.50 -5.88
CA MET A 173 1.20 6.83 -5.82
C MET A 173 1.04 5.83 -6.98
N VAL A 174 1.35 6.25 -8.21
CA VAL A 174 1.37 5.38 -9.39
C VAL A 174 2.36 4.23 -9.21
N TRP A 175 3.52 4.51 -8.61
CA TRP A 175 4.54 3.52 -8.34
C TRP A 175 4.08 2.47 -7.31
N GLY A 176 3.44 2.88 -6.22
CA GLY A 176 2.85 1.98 -5.23
C GLY A 176 1.81 1.05 -5.84
N ALA A 177 0.90 1.59 -6.67
CA ALA A 177 -0.06 0.80 -7.40
C ALA A 177 0.61 -0.20 -8.37
N ALA A 178 1.71 0.18 -9.01
CA ALA A 178 2.46 -0.69 -9.92
C ALA A 178 3.13 -1.86 -9.18
N VAL A 179 3.69 -1.62 -7.99
CA VAL A 179 4.30 -2.66 -7.14
C VAL A 179 3.24 -3.67 -6.71
N LEU A 180 2.11 -3.19 -6.19
CA LEU A 180 1.00 -4.05 -5.75
C LEU A 180 0.44 -4.87 -6.93
N THR A 181 0.21 -4.20 -8.06
CA THR A 181 -0.23 -4.86 -9.30
C THR A 181 0.74 -5.94 -9.75
N ARG A 182 2.05 -5.70 -9.65
CA ARG A 182 3.07 -6.70 -9.99
C ARG A 182 2.96 -7.94 -9.11
N GLY A 183 2.80 -7.77 -7.80
CA GLY A 183 2.65 -8.91 -6.90
C GLY A 183 1.32 -9.66 -7.07
N ILE A 184 0.21 -8.95 -7.33
CA ILE A 184 -1.06 -9.59 -7.69
C ILE A 184 -0.91 -10.40 -8.99
N ASN A 185 -0.25 -9.82 -10.00
CA ASN A 185 0.02 -10.51 -11.27
C ASN A 185 0.95 -11.72 -11.10
N ALA A 186 1.88 -11.70 -10.13
CA ALA A 186 2.71 -12.86 -9.81
C ALA A 186 1.87 -14.01 -9.20
N ILE A 187 0.95 -13.69 -8.30
CA ILE A 187 0.07 -14.67 -7.64
C ILE A 187 -0.93 -15.28 -8.64
N PHE A 188 -1.67 -14.43 -9.36
CA PHE A 188 -2.78 -14.87 -10.22
C PHE A 188 -2.35 -15.24 -11.65
N ARG A 189 -1.13 -14.84 -12.06
CA ARG A 189 -0.55 -15.13 -13.39
C ARG A 189 -1.51 -14.76 -14.52
N PHE A 190 -1.96 -13.50 -14.53
CA PHE A 190 -2.84 -12.97 -15.57
C PHE A 190 -2.14 -12.94 -16.94
N ASN A 191 -2.91 -13.02 -18.02
CA ASN A 191 -2.45 -12.71 -19.37
C ASN A 191 -2.14 -11.21 -19.53
N VAL A 192 -1.31 -10.84 -20.51
CA VAL A 192 -0.85 -9.49 -20.82
C VAL A 192 -1.99 -8.46 -20.88
N LEU A 193 -3.11 -8.81 -21.50
CA LEU A 193 -4.28 -7.91 -21.57
C LEU A 193 -4.87 -7.67 -20.17
N PHE A 194 -5.14 -8.74 -19.43
CA PHE A 194 -5.69 -8.67 -18.07
C PHE A 194 -4.74 -8.00 -17.08
N ARG A 195 -3.42 -8.15 -17.23
CA ARG A 195 -2.42 -7.45 -16.40
C ARG A 195 -2.59 -5.93 -16.42
N ARG A 196 -2.94 -5.36 -17.58
CA ARG A 196 -3.16 -3.91 -17.73
C ARG A 196 -4.47 -3.47 -17.07
N PHE A 197 -5.52 -4.27 -17.18
CA PHE A 197 -6.78 -3.99 -16.50
C PHE A 197 -6.66 -4.07 -14.98
N ILE A 198 -5.92 -5.07 -14.46
CA ILE A 198 -5.66 -5.18 -13.03
C ILE A 198 -4.91 -3.96 -12.50
N PHE A 199 -3.95 -3.41 -13.27
CA PHE A 199 -3.30 -2.15 -12.89
C PHE A 199 -4.30 -1.01 -12.68
N LEU A 200 -5.22 -0.81 -13.62
CA LEU A 200 -6.23 0.25 -13.53
C LEU A 200 -7.11 0.05 -12.30
N VAL A 201 -7.57 -1.18 -12.05
CA VAL A 201 -8.39 -1.51 -10.88
C VAL A 201 -7.65 -1.26 -9.59
N VAL A 202 -6.39 -1.72 -9.48
CA VAL A 202 -5.56 -1.54 -8.29
C VAL A 202 -5.32 -0.05 -8.02
N PHE A 203 -4.97 0.71 -9.05
CA PHE A 203 -4.75 2.15 -8.94
C PHE A 203 -6.02 2.88 -8.48
N THR A 204 -7.16 2.63 -9.13
CA THR A 204 -8.44 3.25 -8.77
C THR A 204 -8.86 2.88 -7.35
N TRP A 205 -8.70 1.62 -6.95
CA TRP A 205 -9.05 1.18 -5.60
C TRP A 205 -8.17 1.84 -4.55
N GLN A 206 -6.84 1.86 -4.75
CA GLN A 206 -5.93 2.55 -3.85
C GLN A 206 -6.24 4.04 -3.73
N PHE A 207 -6.59 4.70 -4.85
CA PHE A 207 -6.97 6.12 -4.83
C PHE A 207 -8.22 6.37 -3.98
N ILE A 208 -9.30 5.64 -4.26
CA ILE A 208 -10.58 5.81 -3.56
C ILE A 208 -10.43 5.47 -2.09
N PHE A 209 -9.82 4.33 -1.78
CA PHE A 209 -9.64 3.88 -0.41
C PHE A 209 -8.73 4.82 0.37
N GLY A 210 -7.60 5.26 -0.21
CA GLY A 210 -6.70 6.21 0.45
C GLY A 210 -7.40 7.50 0.85
N MET A 211 -8.21 8.09 -0.05
CA MET A 211 -8.99 9.30 0.28
C MET A 211 -9.98 9.06 1.44
N VAL A 212 -10.67 7.92 1.44
CA VAL A 212 -11.62 7.57 2.51
C VAL A 212 -10.90 7.33 3.83
N PHE A 213 -9.76 6.64 3.77
CA PHE A 213 -8.95 6.30 4.93
C PHE A 213 -8.41 7.55 5.62
N ASP A 214 -7.81 8.46 4.87
CA ASP A 214 -7.23 9.69 5.39
C ASP A 214 -8.29 10.65 5.97
N ILE A 215 -9.40 10.85 5.24
CA ILE A 215 -10.38 11.88 5.61
C ILE A 215 -11.33 11.41 6.71
N LEU A 216 -11.76 10.14 6.68
CA LEU A 216 -12.80 9.65 7.58
C LEU A 216 -12.23 8.82 8.71
N ILE A 217 -11.38 7.84 8.39
CA ILE A 217 -10.98 6.81 9.36
C ILE A 217 -9.97 7.38 10.35
N ILE A 218 -8.94 8.08 9.87
CA ILE A 218 -7.94 8.71 10.74
C ILE A 218 -8.60 9.77 11.64
N ASN A 219 -9.35 10.70 11.06
CA ASN A 219 -10.01 11.77 11.82
C ASN A 219 -10.97 11.24 12.88
N TRP A 220 -11.71 10.17 12.59
CA TRP A 220 -12.61 9.56 13.56
C TRP A 220 -11.85 8.88 14.70
N LEU A 221 -10.77 8.15 14.39
CA LEU A 221 -9.95 7.49 15.40
C LEU A 221 -9.18 8.49 16.28
N MET A 222 -8.81 9.64 15.73
CA MET A 222 -8.16 10.71 16.49
C MET A 222 -9.04 11.32 17.60
N GLN A 223 -10.36 11.20 17.50
CA GLN A 223 -11.29 11.66 18.54
C GLN A 223 -11.30 10.77 19.80
N LEU A 224 -10.64 9.60 19.77
CA LEU A 224 -10.60 8.67 20.89
C LEU A 224 -9.57 9.05 21.96
N PHE A 225 -8.64 9.95 21.64
CA PHE A 225 -7.59 10.43 22.53
C PHE A 225 -8.06 11.58 23.44
N ARG A 226 -7.31 11.83 24.52
CA ARG A 226 -7.62 12.83 25.57
C ARG A 226 -6.59 13.96 25.65
#